data_AF-A0A561DEW8-F1
#
_entry.id   AF-A0A561DEW8-F1
#
_cell.length_a   1.000
_cell.length_b   1.000
_cell.length_c   1.000
_cell.angle_alpha   90.00
_cell.angle_beta   90.00
_cell.angle_gamma   90.00
#
_symmetry.space_group_name_H-M   'P 1'
#
loop_
_entity.id
_entity.type
_entity.pdbx_description
1 polymer ?
#
loop_
_entity_poly.entity_id
_entity_poly.type
_entity_poly.pdbx_seq_one_letter_code
_entity_poly.pdbx_strand_id
1 'polypeptide(L)'
;MGFIIPITEFGNYLLYSILVGHVALQFVPNENKPKVSIPKPMLLLFTLGIIILSLGPIAQTVSYFQGGVGFFLTVQSVILDFQVGRAWIFIGLLATCLYLTILLNGSKYIQAILLLLMILAVGYSSHVASLSFWAGLWSHSTHFLIVTLWTGILINVGWFSKEDLNWSKFLRWFTPFAVICLIIIILSGIYLMLFIVEPKDYVKAWVLPYGQMLLLKHISIIPVLAFAFINGVLTKKAMKNLSFNPRPWIKGESLILLFVFYFTAVMGTLSPPHEVEFTVKSEGASKWVEWLLGKDILTTLQTHLATSFQSVLLIILSILFLFLILFSFKQKRLLPAVFFGIGFIAVLYFGLMLSLV
;
A
#
# COMPACT_ATOMS: atom_id res chain seq x y z
N MET A 1 11.80 4.08 -18.44
CA MET A 1 11.08 2.99 -17.76
C MET A 1 10.83 3.21 -16.26
N GLY A 2 11.60 4.07 -15.56
CA GLY A 2 11.56 4.19 -14.10
C GLY A 2 10.22 4.54 -13.43
N PHE A 3 9.32 5.29 -14.08
CA PHE A 3 8.00 5.63 -13.50
C PHE A 3 6.87 4.66 -13.87
N ILE A 4 7.02 3.90 -14.95
CA ILE A 4 5.96 3.02 -15.45
C ILE A 4 5.77 1.82 -14.51
N ILE A 5 6.88 1.23 -14.05
CA ILE A 5 6.86 0.02 -13.20
C ILE A 5 6.18 0.31 -11.85
N PRO A 6 6.50 1.40 -11.12
CA PRO A 6 5.75 1.77 -9.91
C PRO A 6 4.26 1.99 -10.15
N ILE A 7 3.87 2.56 -11.30
CA ILE A 7 2.45 2.76 -11.63
C ILE A 7 1.75 1.41 -11.83
N THR A 8 2.42 0.44 -12.46
CA THR A 8 1.85 -0.90 -12.63
C THR A 8 1.69 -1.63 -11.30
N GLU A 9 2.68 -1.53 -10.40
CA GLU A 9 2.60 -2.07 -9.03
C GLU A 9 1.47 -1.41 -8.23
N PHE A 10 1.40 -0.08 -8.25
CA PHE A 10 0.34 0.68 -7.58
C PHE A 10 -1.05 0.25 -8.08
N GLY A 11 -1.21 0.11 -9.39
CA GLY A 11 -2.45 -0.34 -9.98
C GLY A 11 -2.80 -1.78 -9.59
N ASN A 12 -1.82 -2.70 -9.50
CA ASN A 12 -2.07 -4.05 -8.98
C ASN A 12 -2.64 -4.01 -7.55
N TYR A 13 -2.02 -3.28 -6.63
CA TYR A 13 -2.52 -3.12 -5.26
C TYR A 13 -3.97 -2.61 -5.24
N LEU A 14 -4.29 -1.64 -6.09
CA LEU A 14 -5.63 -1.08 -6.20
C LEU A 14 -6.64 -2.10 -6.76
N LEU A 15 -6.30 -2.80 -7.85
CA LEU A 15 -7.19 -3.77 -8.50
C LEU A 15 -7.47 -4.98 -7.59
N TYR A 16 -6.43 -5.53 -6.94
CA TYR A 16 -6.60 -6.58 -5.94
C TYR A 16 -7.48 -6.11 -4.79
N SER A 17 -7.25 -4.91 -4.26
CA SER A 17 -8.09 -4.35 -3.20
C SER A 17 -9.56 -4.28 -3.62
N ILE A 18 -9.85 -3.77 -4.82
CA ILE A 18 -11.25 -3.65 -5.28
C ILE A 18 -11.91 -5.03 -5.43
N LEU A 19 -11.25 -6.00 -6.05
CA LEU A 19 -11.79 -7.35 -6.24
C LEU A 19 -11.94 -8.12 -4.94
N VAL A 20 -10.93 -8.09 -4.06
CA VAL A 20 -10.97 -8.71 -2.73
C VAL A 20 -12.08 -8.09 -1.89
N GLY A 21 -12.20 -6.76 -1.88
CA GLY A 21 -13.29 -6.07 -1.19
C GLY A 21 -14.68 -6.41 -1.73
N HIS A 22 -14.80 -6.53 -3.05
CA HIS A 22 -16.05 -6.92 -3.71
C HIS A 22 -16.49 -8.32 -3.25
N VAL A 23 -15.59 -9.30 -3.35
CA VAL A 23 -15.86 -10.70 -2.97
C VAL A 23 -16.10 -10.82 -1.46
N ALA A 24 -15.29 -10.16 -0.62
CA ALA A 24 -15.47 -10.16 0.83
C ALA A 24 -16.86 -9.64 1.24
N LEU A 25 -17.33 -8.56 0.60
CA LEU A 25 -18.67 -8.03 0.88
C LEU A 25 -19.79 -8.99 0.47
N GLN A 26 -19.60 -9.95 -0.44
CA GLN A 26 -20.61 -10.98 -0.75
C GLN A 26 -20.83 -11.98 0.40
N PHE A 27 -19.91 -12.06 1.36
CA PHE A 27 -20.05 -12.87 2.57
C PHE A 27 -20.77 -12.12 3.71
N VAL A 28 -20.90 -10.80 3.61
CA VAL A 28 -21.61 -9.98 4.58
C VAL A 28 -23.10 -9.91 4.22
N PRO A 29 -24.04 -10.20 5.15
CA PRO A 29 -25.48 -10.08 4.90
C PRO A 29 -25.90 -8.66 4.47
N ASN A 30 -26.94 -8.55 3.63
CA ASN A 30 -27.35 -7.27 3.04
C ASN A 30 -27.88 -6.26 4.07
N GLU A 31 -28.41 -6.76 5.18
CA GLU A 31 -28.86 -5.98 6.33
C GLU A 31 -27.71 -5.36 7.13
N ASN A 32 -26.47 -5.84 6.95
CA ASN A 32 -25.29 -5.43 7.72
C ASN A 32 -24.31 -4.56 6.93
N LYS A 33 -24.66 -4.16 5.70
CA LYS A 33 -23.82 -3.32 4.84
C LYS A 33 -24.67 -2.35 4.02
N PRO A 34 -24.13 -1.18 3.61
CA PRO A 34 -24.78 -0.35 2.62
C PRO A 34 -24.88 -1.10 1.29
N LYS A 35 -25.87 -0.75 0.47
CA LYS A 35 -26.02 -1.31 -0.88
C LYS A 35 -24.86 -0.80 -1.75
N VAL A 36 -23.94 -1.71 -2.07
CA VAL A 36 -22.79 -1.47 -2.95
C VAL A 36 -23.11 -2.04 -4.33
N SER A 37 -22.99 -1.23 -5.38
CA SER A 37 -23.19 -1.68 -6.77
C SER A 37 -21.97 -1.36 -7.62
N ILE A 38 -21.21 -2.38 -8.00
CA ILE A 38 -20.16 -2.27 -9.02
C ILE A 38 -20.69 -2.89 -10.31
N PRO A 39 -20.65 -2.17 -11.44
CA PRO A 39 -21.02 -2.73 -12.73
C PRO A 39 -20.16 -3.95 -13.08
N LYS A 40 -20.80 -5.03 -13.53
CA LYS A 40 -20.10 -6.25 -13.94
C LYS A 40 -18.97 -6.03 -14.96
N PRO A 41 -19.13 -5.18 -16.01
CA PRO A 41 -18.03 -4.87 -16.92
C PRO A 41 -16.79 -4.30 -16.22
N MET A 42 -16.98 -3.53 -15.16
CA MET A 42 -15.89 -2.94 -14.39
C MET A 42 -15.11 -4.01 -13.61
N LEU A 43 -15.80 -4.99 -13.02
CA LEU A 43 -15.16 -6.14 -12.36
C LEU A 43 -14.34 -6.99 -13.35
N LEU A 44 -14.87 -7.19 -14.56
CA LEU A 44 -14.18 -7.88 -15.65
C LEU A 44 -12.95 -7.11 -16.16
N LEU A 45 -13.04 -5.79 -16.24
CA LEU A 45 -11.88 -4.94 -16.56
C LEU A 45 -10.82 -4.98 -15.46
N PHE A 46 -11.21 -5.07 -14.19
CA PHE A 46 -10.25 -5.19 -13.09
C PHE A 46 -9.51 -6.52 -13.10
N THR A 47 -10.17 -7.64 -13.42
CA THR A 47 -9.47 -8.93 -13.55
C THR A 47 -8.50 -8.94 -14.73
N LEU A 48 -8.89 -8.37 -15.88
CA LEU A 48 -7.97 -8.19 -17.02
C LEU A 48 -6.81 -7.25 -16.68
N GLY A 49 -7.10 -6.17 -15.95
CA GLY A 49 -6.09 -5.20 -15.52
C GLY A 49 -4.99 -5.85 -14.67
N ILE A 50 -5.32 -6.81 -13.79
CA ILE A 50 -4.29 -7.54 -13.02
C ILE A 50 -3.31 -8.26 -13.94
N ILE A 51 -3.78 -8.90 -15.02
CA ILE A 51 -2.90 -9.62 -15.96
C ILE A 51 -1.91 -8.66 -16.63
N ILE A 52 -2.41 -7.50 -17.05
CA ILE A 52 -1.61 -6.49 -17.75
C ILE A 52 -0.63 -5.82 -16.79
N LEU A 53 -1.11 -5.37 -15.62
CA LEU A 53 -0.29 -4.62 -14.68
C LEU A 53 0.74 -5.52 -13.95
N SER A 54 0.50 -6.82 -13.82
CA SER A 54 1.52 -7.76 -13.31
C SER A 54 2.68 -8.04 -14.28
N LEU A 55 2.67 -7.45 -15.48
CA LEU A 55 3.84 -7.41 -16.36
C LEU A 55 4.93 -6.44 -15.86
N GLY A 56 4.60 -5.53 -14.93
CA GLY A 56 5.55 -4.56 -14.36
C GLY A 56 6.81 -5.22 -13.79
N PRO A 57 6.69 -6.13 -12.81
CA PRO A 57 7.82 -6.87 -12.25
C PRO A 57 8.62 -7.66 -13.29
N ILE A 58 7.95 -8.27 -14.28
CA ILE A 58 8.64 -8.97 -15.38
C ILE A 58 9.49 -7.99 -16.18
N ALA A 59 8.92 -6.84 -16.57
CA ALA A 59 9.64 -5.82 -17.30
C ALA A 59 10.84 -5.28 -16.50
N GLN A 60 10.70 -5.17 -15.17
CA GLN A 60 11.80 -4.81 -14.28
C GLN A 60 12.93 -5.85 -14.33
N THR A 61 12.62 -7.14 -14.16
CA THR A 61 13.62 -8.21 -14.19
C THR A 61 14.29 -8.32 -15.56
N VAL A 62 13.53 -8.19 -16.66
CA VAL A 62 14.10 -8.15 -18.01
C VAL A 62 15.04 -6.97 -18.19
N SER A 63 14.64 -5.76 -17.74
CA SER A 63 15.48 -4.57 -17.84
C SER A 63 16.79 -4.70 -17.08
N TYR A 64 16.80 -5.48 -15.98
CA TYR A 64 18.00 -5.73 -15.19
C TYR A 64 18.99 -6.67 -15.90
N PHE A 65 18.51 -7.73 -16.55
CA PHE A 65 19.37 -8.77 -17.15
C PHE A 65 19.62 -8.65 -18.66
N GLN A 66 18.94 -7.74 -19.37
CA GLN A 66 19.00 -7.63 -20.84
C GLN A 66 20.41 -7.40 -21.41
N GLY A 67 21.31 -6.79 -20.63
CA GLY A 67 22.68 -6.48 -21.07
C GLY A 67 23.61 -7.70 -21.20
N GLY A 68 23.23 -8.86 -20.66
CA GLY A 68 24.10 -10.04 -20.62
C GLY A 68 23.98 -11.01 -21.80
N VAL A 69 22.76 -11.28 -22.27
CA VAL A 69 22.48 -12.43 -23.17
C VAL A 69 21.58 -12.07 -24.37
N GLY A 70 21.21 -10.80 -24.50
CA GLY A 70 20.29 -10.30 -25.53
C GLY A 70 18.82 -10.36 -25.13
N PHE A 71 18.04 -9.36 -25.57
CA PHE A 71 16.68 -9.11 -25.10
C PHE A 71 15.73 -10.32 -25.18
N PHE A 72 15.70 -11.02 -26.32
CA PHE A 72 14.76 -12.14 -26.53
C PHE A 72 15.03 -13.31 -25.59
N LEU A 73 16.30 -13.71 -25.43
CA LEU A 73 16.70 -14.78 -24.52
C LEU A 73 16.43 -14.40 -23.06
N THR A 74 16.68 -13.14 -22.69
CA THR A 74 16.34 -12.63 -21.35
C THR A 74 14.85 -12.71 -21.09
N VAL A 75 13.99 -12.26 -22.02
CA VAL A 75 12.52 -12.33 -21.85
C VAL A 75 12.07 -13.77 -21.68
N GLN A 76 12.57 -14.69 -22.52
CA GLN A 76 12.22 -16.11 -22.43
C GLN A 76 12.61 -16.69 -21.06
N SER A 77 13.84 -16.42 -20.61
CA SER A 77 14.32 -16.93 -19.32
C SER A 77 13.54 -16.32 -18.14
N VAL A 78 13.28 -15.01 -18.14
CA VAL A 78 12.51 -14.36 -17.07
C VAL A 78 11.10 -14.93 -16.97
N ILE A 79 10.44 -15.23 -18.09
CA ILE A 79 9.08 -15.78 -18.08
C ILE A 79 9.06 -17.24 -17.59
N LEU A 80 10.02 -18.07 -18.00
CA LEU A 80 9.98 -19.52 -17.77
C LEU A 80 10.76 -19.98 -16.52
N ASP A 81 11.88 -19.33 -16.21
CA ASP A 81 12.84 -19.79 -15.20
C ASP A 81 12.70 -19.02 -13.88
N PHE A 82 12.41 -17.72 -13.94
CA PHE A 82 12.32 -16.89 -12.74
C PHE A 82 10.98 -17.05 -12.02
N GLN A 83 11.01 -16.94 -10.68
CA GLN A 83 9.82 -17.03 -9.83
C GLN A 83 8.74 -16.01 -10.25
N VAL A 84 9.14 -14.80 -10.62
CA VAL A 84 8.22 -13.74 -11.06
C VAL A 84 7.46 -14.10 -12.34
N GLY A 85 8.12 -14.73 -13.31
CA GLY A 85 7.48 -15.17 -14.56
C GLY A 85 6.51 -16.33 -14.35
N ARG A 86 6.91 -17.33 -13.56
CA ARG A 86 6.04 -18.45 -13.18
C ARG A 86 4.81 -17.98 -12.40
N ALA A 87 4.99 -17.04 -11.48
CA ALA A 87 3.89 -16.43 -10.75
C ALA A 87 2.94 -15.67 -11.68
N TRP A 88 3.46 -14.91 -12.64
CA TRP A 88 2.63 -14.20 -13.62
C TRP A 88 1.80 -15.14 -14.48
N ILE A 89 2.36 -16.25 -14.99
CA ILE A 89 1.61 -17.27 -15.75
C ILE A 89 0.47 -17.83 -14.90
N PHE A 90 0.78 -18.18 -13.64
CA PHE A 90 -0.21 -18.72 -12.71
C PHE A 90 -1.30 -17.71 -12.35
N ILE A 91 -0.93 -16.45 -12.08
CA ILE A 91 -1.86 -15.34 -11.85
C ILE A 91 -2.72 -15.11 -13.10
N GLY A 92 -2.15 -15.13 -14.29
CA GLY A 92 -2.88 -14.96 -15.56
C GLY A 92 -3.93 -16.05 -15.77
N LEU A 93 -3.58 -17.31 -15.51
CA LEU A 93 -4.51 -18.43 -15.56
C LEU A 93 -5.65 -18.26 -14.55
N LEU A 94 -5.33 -17.99 -13.28
CA LEU A 94 -6.33 -17.82 -12.22
C LEU A 94 -7.21 -16.57 -12.43
N ALA A 95 -6.64 -15.47 -12.91
CA ALA A 95 -7.37 -14.25 -13.26
C ALA A 95 -8.34 -14.50 -14.43
N THR A 96 -7.95 -15.34 -15.40
CA THR A 96 -8.85 -15.78 -16.48
C THR A 96 -9.99 -16.64 -15.94
N CYS A 97 -9.69 -17.60 -15.05
CA CYS A 97 -10.74 -18.36 -14.35
C CYS A 97 -11.67 -17.47 -13.53
N LEU A 98 -11.12 -16.44 -12.87
CA LEU A 98 -11.89 -15.48 -12.08
C LEU A 98 -12.78 -14.62 -12.99
N TYR A 99 -12.24 -14.17 -14.13
CA TYR A 99 -12.98 -13.46 -15.17
C TYR A 99 -14.18 -14.29 -15.63
N LEU A 100 -13.97 -15.56 -16.00
CA LEU A 100 -15.04 -16.48 -16.41
C LEU A 100 -16.06 -16.70 -15.28
N THR A 101 -15.59 -16.86 -14.05
CA THR A 101 -16.46 -17.02 -12.87
C THR A 101 -17.36 -15.80 -12.69
N ILE A 102 -16.82 -14.58 -12.79
CA ILE A 102 -17.61 -13.34 -12.71
C ILE A 102 -18.58 -13.24 -13.91
N LEU A 103 -18.11 -13.54 -15.12
CA LEU A 103 -18.91 -13.50 -16.35
C LEU A 103 -20.10 -14.46 -16.28
N LEU A 104 -19.94 -15.64 -15.68
CA LEU A 104 -20.99 -16.65 -15.56
C LEU A 104 -21.80 -16.54 -14.25
N ASN A 105 -21.59 -15.49 -13.45
CA ASN A 105 -22.20 -15.32 -12.11
C ASN A 105 -21.94 -16.53 -11.18
N GLY A 106 -20.75 -17.12 -11.28
CA GLY A 106 -20.32 -18.26 -10.49
C GLY A 106 -20.19 -17.96 -8.99
N SER A 107 -20.06 -19.02 -8.21
CA SER A 107 -20.08 -18.99 -6.75
C SER A 107 -19.04 -18.05 -6.12
N LYS A 108 -19.47 -17.30 -5.09
CA LYS A 108 -18.60 -16.43 -4.28
C LYS A 108 -17.43 -17.17 -3.63
N TYR A 109 -17.61 -18.46 -3.32
CA TYR A 109 -16.55 -19.31 -2.77
C TYR A 109 -15.44 -19.59 -3.79
N ILE A 110 -15.81 -19.82 -5.06
CA ILE A 110 -14.84 -20.01 -6.15
C ILE A 110 -14.07 -18.71 -6.38
N GLN A 111 -14.77 -17.57 -6.43
CA GLN A 111 -14.12 -16.25 -6.57
C GLN A 111 -13.10 -16.00 -5.43
N ALA A 112 -13.47 -16.33 -4.19
CA ALA A 112 -12.59 -16.18 -3.03
C ALA A 112 -11.36 -17.09 -3.09
N ILE A 113 -11.53 -18.36 -3.47
CA ILE A 113 -10.41 -19.31 -3.60
C ILE A 113 -9.45 -18.86 -4.70
N LEU A 114 -9.97 -18.45 -5.87
CA LEU A 114 -9.13 -17.96 -6.97
C LEU A 114 -8.32 -16.73 -6.56
N LEU A 115 -8.94 -15.76 -5.90
CA LEU A 115 -8.24 -14.57 -5.38
C LEU A 115 -7.19 -14.96 -4.33
N LEU A 116 -7.50 -15.89 -3.42
CA LEU A 116 -6.55 -16.34 -2.41
C LEU A 116 -5.32 -17.00 -3.06
N LEU A 117 -5.52 -17.85 -4.06
CA LEU A 117 -4.43 -18.49 -4.80
C LEU A 117 -3.58 -17.47 -5.57
N MET A 118 -4.22 -16.44 -6.14
CA MET A 118 -3.49 -15.32 -6.77
C MET A 118 -2.65 -14.54 -5.75
N ILE A 119 -3.18 -14.29 -4.54
CA ILE A 119 -2.44 -13.62 -3.47
C ILE A 119 -1.26 -14.48 -2.99
N LEU A 120 -1.42 -15.80 -2.89
CA LEU A 120 -0.31 -16.71 -2.59
C LEU A 120 0.77 -16.67 -3.67
N ALA A 121 0.39 -16.49 -4.94
CA ALA A 121 1.35 -16.33 -6.05
C ALA A 121 2.13 -15.00 -5.97
N VAL A 122 1.49 -13.93 -5.49
CA VAL A 122 2.17 -12.66 -5.15
C VAL A 122 3.15 -12.86 -3.98
N GLY A 123 2.79 -13.64 -2.96
CA GLY A 123 3.71 -14.03 -1.89
C GLY A 123 4.89 -14.87 -2.39
N TYR A 124 4.62 -15.84 -3.25
CA TYR A 124 5.61 -16.73 -3.86
C TYR A 124 6.67 -15.98 -4.67
N SER A 125 6.27 -14.93 -5.40
CA SER A 125 7.16 -14.10 -6.21
C SER A 125 7.79 -12.93 -5.46
N SER A 126 7.59 -12.85 -4.14
CA SER A 126 8.12 -11.74 -3.34
C SER A 126 9.63 -11.82 -3.15
N HIS A 127 10.29 -10.65 -3.04
CA HIS A 127 11.71 -10.57 -2.73
C HIS A 127 12.07 -11.35 -1.45
N VAL A 128 11.24 -11.25 -0.41
CA VAL A 128 11.47 -11.97 0.86
C VAL A 128 11.38 -13.49 0.67
N ALA A 129 10.53 -14.00 -0.22
CA ALA A 129 10.44 -15.43 -0.52
C ALA A 129 11.68 -15.96 -1.26
N SER A 130 12.43 -15.09 -1.96
CA SER A 130 13.73 -15.45 -2.53
C SER A 130 14.83 -15.61 -1.47
N LEU A 131 14.73 -14.88 -0.35
CA LEU A 131 15.67 -14.96 0.78
C LEU A 131 15.33 -16.10 1.73
N SER A 132 14.05 -16.24 2.08
CA SER A 132 13.53 -17.30 2.93
C SER A 132 12.14 -17.67 2.46
N PHE A 133 12.05 -18.78 1.73
CA PHE A 133 10.83 -19.17 1.01
C PHE A 133 9.58 -19.18 1.88
N TRP A 134 9.59 -19.97 2.96
CA TRP A 134 8.40 -20.13 3.80
C TRP A 134 8.05 -18.86 4.57
N ALA A 135 9.05 -18.17 5.11
CA ALA A 135 8.83 -16.91 5.83
C ALA A 135 8.26 -15.85 4.90
N GLY A 136 8.87 -15.66 3.72
CA GLY A 136 8.45 -14.69 2.71
C GLY A 136 7.08 -15.00 2.13
N LEU A 137 6.83 -16.25 1.74
CA LEU A 137 5.54 -16.68 1.20
C LEU A 137 4.40 -16.34 2.17
N TRP A 138 4.49 -16.79 3.42
CA TRP A 138 3.40 -16.62 4.39
C TRP A 138 3.28 -15.19 4.88
N SER A 139 4.39 -14.52 5.20
CA SER A 139 4.35 -13.14 5.69
C SER A 139 3.86 -12.17 4.63
N HIS A 140 4.35 -12.27 3.39
CA HIS A 140 3.95 -11.37 2.31
C HIS A 140 2.50 -11.63 1.88
N SER A 141 2.10 -12.90 1.73
CA SER A 141 0.71 -13.24 1.39
C SER A 141 -0.27 -12.76 2.46
N THR A 142 0.07 -12.96 3.74
CA THR A 142 -0.76 -12.49 4.86
C THR A 142 -0.85 -10.97 4.87
N HIS A 143 0.29 -10.28 4.75
CA HIS A 143 0.32 -8.82 4.69
C HIS A 143 -0.57 -8.30 3.55
N PHE A 144 -0.36 -8.81 2.34
CA PHE A 144 -1.10 -8.38 1.15
C PHE A 144 -2.59 -8.71 1.23
N LEU A 145 -2.97 -9.89 1.72
CA LEU A 145 -4.37 -10.28 1.92
C LEU A 145 -5.08 -9.32 2.89
N ILE A 146 -4.47 -9.02 4.03
CA ILE A 146 -5.10 -8.21 5.06
C ILE A 146 -5.19 -6.74 4.63
N VAL A 147 -4.16 -6.21 3.97
CA VAL A 147 -4.20 -4.87 3.35
C VAL A 147 -5.32 -4.78 2.32
N THR A 148 -5.39 -5.72 1.37
CA THR A 148 -6.39 -5.71 0.30
C THR A 148 -7.81 -5.95 0.80
N LEU A 149 -8.00 -6.73 1.87
CA LEU A 149 -9.29 -6.89 2.54
C LEU A 149 -9.77 -5.58 3.18
N TRP A 150 -8.95 -4.98 4.04
CA TRP A 150 -9.32 -3.75 4.75
C TRP A 150 -9.55 -2.59 3.78
N THR A 151 -8.56 -2.29 2.93
CA THR A 151 -8.66 -1.21 1.96
C THR A 151 -9.71 -1.49 0.88
N GLY A 152 -9.86 -2.74 0.47
CA GLY A 152 -10.85 -3.17 -0.50
C GLY A 152 -12.29 -2.89 -0.05
N ILE A 153 -12.62 -3.27 1.19
CA ILE A 153 -13.93 -3.00 1.76
C ILE A 153 -14.17 -1.49 1.87
N LEU A 154 -13.17 -0.71 2.32
CA LEU A 154 -13.25 0.76 2.37
C LEU A 154 -13.53 1.37 0.98
N ILE A 155 -12.81 0.94 -0.05
CA ILE A 155 -13.00 1.45 -1.41
C ILE A 155 -14.39 1.10 -1.93
N ASN A 156 -14.80 -0.16 -1.79
CA ASN A 156 -16.10 -0.63 -2.23
C ASN A 156 -17.25 0.16 -1.57
N VAL A 157 -17.20 0.28 -0.24
CA VAL A 157 -18.25 0.97 0.53
C VAL A 157 -18.18 2.49 0.36
N GLY A 158 -17.00 3.09 0.32
CA GLY A 158 -16.82 4.53 0.16
C GLY A 158 -17.24 5.03 -1.22
N TRP A 159 -16.83 4.34 -2.28
CA TRP A 159 -16.98 4.84 -3.64
C TRP A 159 -18.23 4.30 -4.35
N PHE A 160 -18.61 3.04 -4.08
CA PHE A 160 -19.68 2.35 -4.82
C PHE A 160 -20.99 2.14 -4.05
N SER A 161 -21.10 2.66 -2.82
CA SER A 161 -22.41 2.79 -2.14
C SER A 161 -23.20 3.98 -2.69
N LYS A 162 -24.53 3.87 -2.74
CA LYS A 162 -25.43 4.97 -3.16
C LYS A 162 -26.39 5.44 -2.07
N GLU A 163 -26.69 4.57 -1.12
CA GLU A 163 -27.73 4.78 -0.10
C GLU A 163 -27.09 4.88 1.29
N ASP A 164 -27.71 5.67 2.17
CA ASP A 164 -27.29 5.81 3.57
C ASP A 164 -27.89 4.76 4.51
N LEU A 165 -28.46 3.68 3.95
CA LEU A 165 -29.04 2.59 4.71
C LEU A 165 -27.96 1.67 5.30
N ASN A 166 -28.23 1.14 6.49
CA ASN A 166 -27.40 0.14 7.21
C ASN A 166 -25.97 0.58 7.60
N TRP A 167 -25.58 1.85 7.45
CA TRP A 167 -24.25 2.34 7.86
C TRP A 167 -23.88 2.04 9.31
N SER A 168 -24.84 2.18 10.24
CA SER A 168 -24.60 1.93 11.67
C SER A 168 -24.24 0.45 11.92
N LYS A 169 -24.97 -0.46 11.26
CA LYS A 169 -24.72 -1.91 11.33
C LYS A 169 -23.38 -2.26 10.68
N PHE A 170 -23.05 -1.62 9.55
CA PHE A 170 -21.75 -1.77 8.90
C PHE A 170 -20.59 -1.39 9.82
N LEU A 171 -20.62 -0.18 10.38
CA LEU A 171 -19.55 0.27 11.28
C LEU A 171 -19.43 -0.60 12.53
N ARG A 172 -20.51 -1.25 12.99
CA ARG A 172 -20.47 -2.12 14.17
C ARG A 172 -19.57 -3.34 13.98
N TRP A 173 -19.59 -3.98 12.82
CA TRP A 173 -18.72 -5.13 12.54
C TRP A 173 -17.42 -4.74 11.83
N PHE A 174 -17.47 -3.71 10.98
CA PHE A 174 -16.31 -3.31 10.20
C PHE A 174 -15.23 -2.65 11.06
N THR A 175 -15.61 -1.89 12.09
CA THR A 175 -14.63 -1.26 12.99
C THR A 175 -13.74 -2.29 13.70
N PRO A 176 -14.26 -3.31 14.41
CA PRO A 176 -13.39 -4.32 15.02
C PRO A 176 -12.62 -5.14 13.97
N PHE A 177 -13.21 -5.43 12.81
CA PHE A 177 -12.51 -6.07 11.70
C PHE A 177 -11.29 -5.24 11.23
N ALA A 178 -11.48 -3.94 11.02
CA ALA A 178 -10.42 -3.03 10.60
C ALA A 178 -9.31 -2.90 11.64
N VAL A 179 -9.64 -2.89 12.94
CA VAL A 179 -8.65 -2.89 14.03
C VAL A 179 -7.80 -4.16 13.99
N ILE A 180 -8.43 -5.33 13.83
CA ILE A 180 -7.70 -6.61 13.70
C ILE A 180 -6.79 -6.58 12.46
N CYS A 181 -7.31 -6.09 11.32
CA CYS A 181 -6.52 -5.95 10.11
C CYS A 181 -5.30 -5.05 10.33
N LEU A 182 -5.49 -3.88 10.95
CA LEU A 182 -4.40 -2.95 11.26
C LEU A 182 -3.32 -3.59 12.12
N ILE A 183 -3.69 -4.34 13.17
CA ILE A 183 -2.73 -5.05 14.02
C ILE A 183 -1.92 -6.04 13.20
N ILE A 184 -2.57 -6.87 12.38
CA ILE A 184 -1.87 -7.86 11.54
C ILE A 184 -0.98 -7.16 10.51
N ILE A 185 -1.43 -6.07 9.89
CA ILE A 185 -0.65 -5.29 8.91
C ILE A 185 0.61 -4.72 9.56
N ILE A 186 0.51 -4.16 10.77
CA ILE A 186 1.66 -3.62 11.49
C ILE A 186 2.66 -4.74 11.82
N LEU A 187 2.18 -5.85 12.40
CA LEU A 187 3.04 -6.97 12.78
C LEU A 187 3.72 -7.62 11.58
N SER A 188 2.95 -7.94 10.54
CA SER A 188 3.50 -8.53 9.30
C SER A 188 4.39 -7.54 8.53
N GLY A 189 4.06 -6.24 8.55
CA GLY A 189 4.86 -5.20 7.91
C GLY A 189 6.22 -5.01 8.58
N ILE A 190 6.26 -4.96 9.91
CA ILE A 190 7.51 -4.95 10.68
C ILE A 190 8.29 -6.23 10.40
N TYR A 191 7.65 -7.40 10.45
CA TYR A 191 8.31 -8.67 10.18
C TYR A 191 8.97 -8.70 8.78
N LEU A 192 8.25 -8.26 7.73
CA LEU A 192 8.82 -8.13 6.39
C LEU A 192 9.98 -7.12 6.33
N MET A 193 9.87 -5.99 7.02
CA MET A 193 10.93 -4.98 7.07
C MET A 193 12.23 -5.54 7.64
N LEU A 194 12.15 -6.42 8.65
CA LEU A 194 13.33 -7.03 9.29
C LEU A 194 14.14 -7.93 8.36
N PHE A 195 13.58 -8.43 7.25
CA PHE A 195 14.35 -9.14 6.22
C PHE A 195 15.14 -8.19 5.32
N ILE A 196 14.80 -6.90 5.32
CA ILE A 196 15.35 -5.92 4.40
C ILE A 196 16.31 -4.97 5.10
N VAL A 197 15.89 -4.39 6.23
CA VAL A 197 16.66 -3.36 6.95
C VAL A 197 16.71 -3.73 8.42
N GLU A 198 17.92 -3.84 8.97
CA GLU A 198 18.10 -4.01 10.40
C GLU A 198 17.62 -2.77 11.16
N PRO A 199 16.98 -2.92 12.34
CA PRO A 199 16.48 -1.78 13.11
C PRO A 199 17.53 -0.71 13.40
N LYS A 200 18.79 -1.12 13.64
CA LYS A 200 19.92 -0.24 13.93
C LYS A 200 20.33 0.63 12.72
N ASP A 201 20.04 0.16 11.51
CA ASP A 201 20.39 0.84 10.26
C ASP A 201 19.18 1.53 9.61
N TYR A 202 18.02 1.52 10.27
CA TYR A 202 16.80 2.15 9.76
C TYR A 202 16.98 3.63 9.41
N VAL A 203 17.59 4.41 10.31
CA VAL A 203 17.88 5.85 10.08
C VAL A 203 18.92 6.03 8.99
N LYS A 204 19.96 5.18 8.98
CA LYS A 204 21.01 5.24 7.94
C LYS A 204 20.45 4.96 6.55
N ALA A 205 19.49 4.04 6.45
CA ALA A 205 18.82 3.72 5.19
C ALA A 205 18.08 4.91 4.58
N TRP A 206 17.76 5.96 5.36
CA TRP A 206 17.09 7.15 4.83
C TRP A 206 17.93 7.87 3.77
N VAL A 207 19.25 7.70 3.70
CA VAL A 207 20.01 8.32 2.60
C VAL A 207 19.74 7.63 1.24
N LEU A 208 19.21 6.40 1.24
CA LEU A 208 18.93 5.61 0.05
C LEU A 208 17.49 5.81 -0.46
N PRO A 209 17.25 5.71 -1.78
CA PRO A 209 15.90 5.81 -2.35
C PRO A 209 14.89 4.85 -1.69
N TYR A 210 15.29 3.60 -1.43
CA TYR A 210 14.43 2.61 -0.78
C TYR A 210 14.03 3.06 0.63
N GLY A 211 15.00 3.48 1.45
CA GLY A 211 14.73 3.92 2.83
C GLY A 211 13.89 5.19 2.89
N GLN A 212 13.99 6.07 1.89
CA GLN A 212 13.10 7.22 1.74
C GLN A 212 11.63 6.81 1.52
N MET A 213 11.39 5.85 0.62
CA MET A 213 10.04 5.33 0.39
C MET A 213 9.51 4.57 1.60
N LEU A 214 10.37 3.82 2.31
CA LEU A 214 10.02 3.16 3.56
C LEU A 214 9.64 4.17 4.64
N LEU A 215 10.39 5.26 4.80
CA LEU A 215 10.07 6.35 5.73
C LEU A 215 8.73 7.00 5.38
N LEU A 216 8.54 7.39 4.12
CA LEU A 216 7.30 8.01 3.65
C LEU A 216 6.08 7.09 3.83
N LYS A 217 6.25 5.78 3.63
CA LYS A 217 5.23 4.76 3.95
C LYS A 217 4.86 4.82 5.43
N HIS A 218 5.83 4.77 6.34
CA HIS A 218 5.57 4.82 7.79
C HIS A 218 4.92 6.14 8.21
N ILE A 219 5.38 7.27 7.70
CA ILE A 219 4.78 8.59 7.94
C ILE A 219 3.32 8.61 7.47
N SER A 220 3.04 8.06 6.28
CA SER A 220 1.69 8.03 5.70
C SER A 220 0.69 7.17 6.47
N ILE A 221 1.16 6.18 7.23
CA ILE A 221 0.30 5.38 8.11
C ILE A 221 -0.32 6.25 9.21
N ILE A 222 0.37 7.29 9.70
CA ILE A 222 -0.12 8.14 10.80
C ILE A 222 -1.44 8.86 10.44
N PRO A 223 -1.55 9.63 9.34
CA PRO A 223 -2.82 10.23 8.96
C PRO A 223 -3.86 9.18 8.59
N VAL A 224 -3.49 8.03 8.01
CA VAL A 224 -4.43 6.92 7.81
C VAL A 224 -5.04 6.47 9.13
N LEU A 225 -4.24 6.27 10.18
CA LEU A 225 -4.75 5.91 11.51
C LEU A 225 -5.65 7.00 12.10
N ALA A 226 -5.34 8.28 11.85
CA ALA A 226 -6.22 9.38 12.25
C ALA A 226 -7.59 9.32 11.54
N PHE A 227 -7.61 9.06 10.23
CA PHE A 227 -8.84 8.85 9.47
C PHE A 227 -9.59 7.58 9.90
N ALA A 228 -8.88 6.48 10.16
CA ALA A 228 -9.46 5.24 10.68
C ALA A 228 -10.09 5.45 12.06
N PHE A 229 -9.44 6.23 12.94
CA PHE A 229 -10.01 6.63 14.24
C PHE A 229 -11.26 7.52 14.07
N ILE A 230 -11.21 8.49 13.15
CA ILE A 230 -12.38 9.31 12.80
C ILE A 230 -13.53 8.40 12.37
N ASN A 231 -13.30 7.48 11.43
CA ASN A 231 -14.34 6.61 10.89
C ASN A 231 -14.86 5.57 11.89
N GLY A 232 -13.97 4.93 12.64
CA GLY A 232 -14.33 3.87 13.58
C GLY A 232 -14.96 4.39 14.88
N VAL A 233 -14.55 5.57 15.35
CA VAL A 233 -14.96 6.10 16.66
C VAL A 233 -15.81 7.36 16.54
N LEU A 234 -15.32 8.40 15.86
CA LEU A 234 -15.98 9.71 15.87
C LEU A 234 -17.23 9.73 15.00
N THR A 235 -17.16 9.18 13.79
CA THR A 235 -18.28 9.02 12.86
C THR A 235 -19.38 8.15 13.50
N LYS A 236 -19.02 7.06 14.17
CA LYS A 236 -19.98 6.22 14.91
C LYS A 236 -20.73 7.00 16.00
N LYS A 237 -20.05 7.93 16.69
CA LYS A 237 -20.69 8.83 17.67
C LYS A 237 -21.55 9.92 16.98
N ALA A 238 -21.05 10.51 15.90
CA ALA A 238 -21.71 11.59 15.17
C ALA A 238 -22.98 11.13 14.44
N MET A 239 -23.05 9.86 14.04
CA MET A 239 -24.22 9.24 13.42
C MET A 239 -25.46 9.14 14.32
N LYS A 240 -25.36 9.45 15.63
CA LYS A 240 -26.54 9.67 16.47
C LYS A 240 -27.38 10.85 15.98
N ASN A 241 -26.78 11.77 15.23
CA ASN A 241 -27.48 12.85 14.53
C ASN A 241 -27.88 12.38 13.12
N LEU A 242 -29.17 12.44 12.80
CA LEU A 242 -29.75 11.98 11.53
C LEU A 242 -29.17 12.65 10.26
N SER A 243 -28.49 13.79 10.39
CA SER A 243 -27.95 14.56 9.25
C SER A 243 -26.48 14.27 8.91
N PHE A 244 -25.80 13.36 9.63
CA PHE A 244 -24.39 13.09 9.39
C PHE A 244 -24.19 11.98 8.34
N ASN A 245 -23.53 12.31 7.22
CA ASN A 245 -23.15 11.32 6.22
C ASN A 245 -21.71 10.80 6.47
N PRO A 246 -21.52 9.48 6.71
CA PRO A 246 -20.20 8.88 6.97
C PRO A 246 -19.37 8.65 5.70
N ARG A 247 -20.00 8.59 4.52
CA ARG A 247 -19.37 8.20 3.25
C ARG A 247 -18.18 9.08 2.83
N PRO A 248 -18.24 10.43 2.93
CA PRO A 248 -17.10 11.28 2.56
C PRO A 248 -15.85 10.98 3.39
N TRP A 249 -16.00 10.64 4.67
CA TRP A 249 -14.86 10.37 5.55
C TRP A 249 -14.18 9.03 5.25
N ILE A 250 -14.95 8.02 4.84
CA ILE A 250 -14.40 6.75 4.33
C ILE A 250 -13.67 6.97 3.00
N LYS A 251 -14.19 7.84 2.12
CA LYS A 251 -13.46 8.25 0.91
C LYS A 251 -12.13 8.93 1.27
N GLY A 252 -12.14 9.83 2.25
CA GLY A 252 -10.93 10.48 2.77
C GLY A 252 -9.87 9.48 3.23
N GLU A 253 -10.27 8.52 4.07
CA GLU A 253 -9.38 7.44 4.53
C GLU A 253 -8.78 6.67 3.34
N SER A 254 -9.62 6.28 2.38
CA SER A 254 -9.15 5.56 1.18
C SER A 254 -8.20 6.39 0.33
N LEU A 255 -8.38 7.72 0.23
CA LEU A 255 -7.48 8.61 -0.52
C LEU A 255 -6.10 8.71 0.13
N ILE A 256 -6.04 8.85 1.46
CA ILE A 256 -4.75 8.85 2.17
C ILE A 256 -4.06 7.48 2.07
N LEU A 257 -4.83 6.38 2.11
CA LEU A 257 -4.29 5.03 1.89
C LEU A 257 -3.64 4.84 0.51
N LEU A 258 -4.08 5.55 -0.52
CA LEU A 258 -3.43 5.49 -1.84
C LEU A 258 -1.98 5.99 -1.79
N PHE A 259 -1.62 6.90 -0.89
CA PHE A 259 -0.21 7.29 -0.69
C PHE A 259 0.61 6.13 -0.14
N VAL A 260 0.07 5.35 0.79
CA VAL A 260 0.74 4.15 1.33
C VAL A 260 0.97 3.12 0.20
N PHE A 261 -0.01 2.92 -0.67
CA PHE A 261 0.13 2.04 -1.84
C PHE A 261 1.17 2.58 -2.82
N TYR A 262 1.15 3.89 -3.09
CA TYR A 262 2.12 4.52 -3.99
C TYR A 262 3.56 4.37 -3.49
N PHE A 263 3.83 4.70 -2.22
CA PHE A 263 5.17 4.54 -1.65
C PHE A 263 5.60 3.07 -1.61
N THR A 264 4.67 2.15 -1.31
CA THR A 264 4.96 0.71 -1.35
C THR A 264 5.28 0.24 -2.77
N ALA A 265 4.55 0.72 -3.78
CA ALA A 265 4.77 0.39 -5.18
C ALA A 265 6.11 0.91 -5.71
N VAL A 266 6.47 2.16 -5.39
CA VAL A 266 7.80 2.69 -5.73
C VAL A 266 8.88 1.89 -5.02
N MET A 267 8.71 1.61 -3.72
CA MET A 267 9.66 0.82 -2.93
C MET A 267 9.87 -0.59 -3.50
N GLY A 268 8.82 -1.24 -4.02
CA GLY A 268 8.92 -2.55 -4.69
C GLY A 268 9.78 -2.56 -5.95
N THR A 269 10.04 -1.39 -6.54
CA THR A 269 10.92 -1.26 -7.72
C THR A 269 12.36 -0.89 -7.40
N LEU A 270 12.66 -0.59 -6.13
CA LEU A 270 13.97 -0.15 -5.69
C LEU A 270 14.76 -1.31 -5.07
N SER A 271 16.09 -1.28 -5.21
CA SER A 271 16.99 -2.24 -4.57
C SER A 271 16.82 -2.21 -3.05
N PRO A 272 16.44 -3.33 -2.40
CA PRO A 272 16.31 -3.40 -0.95
C PRO A 272 17.71 -3.33 -0.28
N PRO A 273 17.94 -2.43 0.69
CA PRO A 273 19.27 -2.18 1.23
C PRO A 273 19.58 -3.14 2.38
N HIS A 274 19.90 -4.39 2.06
CA HIS A 274 20.33 -5.41 3.03
C HIS A 274 21.58 -4.98 3.81
N GLU A 275 22.50 -4.30 3.11
CA GLU A 275 23.67 -3.65 3.71
C GLU A 275 23.70 -2.18 3.25
N VAL A 276 23.21 -1.28 4.11
CA VAL A 276 23.02 0.14 3.77
C VAL A 276 24.32 0.80 3.30
N GLU A 277 25.43 0.59 4.02
CA GLU A 277 26.73 1.19 3.69
C GLU A 277 27.27 0.69 2.34
N PHE A 278 27.17 -0.61 2.09
CA PHE A 278 27.59 -1.20 0.82
C PHE A 278 26.73 -0.68 -0.33
N THR A 279 25.42 -0.55 -0.11
CA THR A 279 24.48 -0.05 -1.12
C THR A 279 24.78 1.41 -1.48
N VAL A 280 25.06 2.27 -0.50
CA VAL A 280 25.47 3.66 -0.76
C VAL A 280 26.76 3.72 -1.56
N LYS A 281 27.75 2.87 -1.26
CA LYS A 281 29.03 2.84 -1.98
C LYS A 281 28.92 2.31 -3.41
N SER A 282 28.00 1.40 -3.66
CA SER A 282 27.85 0.71 -4.96
C SER A 282 26.83 1.39 -5.88
N GLU A 283 25.70 1.83 -5.35
CA GLU A 283 24.59 2.43 -6.11
C GLU A 283 24.49 3.96 -5.94
N GLY A 284 25.15 4.52 -4.93
CA GLY A 284 25.04 5.94 -4.57
C GLY A 284 23.85 6.26 -3.64
N ALA A 285 23.87 7.45 -3.05
CA ALA A 285 22.75 7.95 -2.27
C ALA A 285 21.61 8.49 -3.16
N SER A 286 20.48 8.78 -2.52
CA SER A 286 19.35 9.42 -3.20
C SER A 286 19.71 10.86 -3.59
N LYS A 287 19.73 11.14 -4.90
CA LYS A 287 19.98 12.49 -5.45
C LYS A 287 19.08 13.57 -4.83
N TRP A 288 17.84 13.22 -4.50
CA TRP A 288 16.92 14.14 -3.83
C TRP A 288 17.38 14.50 -2.42
N VAL A 289 17.93 13.53 -1.70
CA VAL A 289 18.46 13.73 -0.33
C VAL A 289 19.75 14.55 -0.38
N GLU A 290 20.66 14.23 -1.30
CA GLU A 290 21.89 15.00 -1.50
C GLU A 290 21.58 16.47 -1.86
N TRP A 291 20.63 16.69 -2.77
CA TRP A 291 20.15 18.03 -3.11
C TRP A 291 19.54 18.75 -1.91
N LEU A 292 18.70 18.07 -1.13
CA LEU A 292 18.02 18.66 0.04
C LEU A 292 19.01 19.03 1.16
N LEU A 293 20.04 18.21 1.36
CA LEU A 293 21.06 18.41 2.40
C LEU A 293 22.25 19.25 1.93
N GLY A 294 22.37 19.49 0.62
CA GLY A 294 23.49 20.22 0.01
C GLY A 294 24.84 19.52 0.21
N LYS A 295 24.87 18.18 0.31
CA LYS A 295 26.08 17.39 0.53
C LYS A 295 26.07 16.09 -0.26
N ASP A 296 27.24 15.68 -0.73
CA ASP A 296 27.45 14.36 -1.34
C ASP A 296 27.55 13.31 -0.24
N ILE A 297 26.75 12.25 -0.32
CA ILE A 297 26.68 11.23 0.73
C ILE A 297 27.44 10.00 0.26
N LEU A 298 28.71 9.93 0.65
CA LEU A 298 29.62 8.83 0.29
C LEU A 298 29.63 7.69 1.32
N THR A 299 29.15 7.94 2.54
CA THR A 299 29.11 6.96 3.64
C THR A 299 27.96 7.26 4.60
N THR A 300 27.49 6.22 5.27
CA THR A 300 26.42 6.25 6.28
C THR A 300 26.92 6.04 7.71
N LEU A 301 28.23 5.84 7.90
CA LEU A 301 28.83 5.53 9.19
C LEU A 301 28.57 6.60 10.25
N GLN A 302 28.45 7.86 9.83
CA GLN A 302 28.17 9.00 10.70
C GLN A 302 26.73 9.48 10.61
N THR A 303 25.86 8.82 9.84
CA THR A 303 24.47 9.25 9.68
C THR A 303 23.70 9.04 10.96
N HIS A 304 23.29 10.14 11.59
CA HIS A 304 22.45 10.15 12.78
C HIS A 304 21.50 11.34 12.76
N LEU A 305 20.53 11.33 13.66
CA LEU A 305 19.61 12.45 13.83
C LEU A 305 20.24 13.47 14.79
N ALA A 306 20.39 14.70 14.32
CA ALA A 306 20.73 15.86 15.12
C ALA A 306 19.56 16.85 15.12
N THR A 307 19.37 17.53 16.24
CA THR A 307 18.31 18.53 16.37
C THR A 307 18.75 19.85 15.72
N SER A 308 18.04 20.28 14.69
CA SER A 308 18.15 21.64 14.15
C SER A 308 16.89 22.45 14.49
N PHE A 309 17.02 23.77 14.60
CA PHE A 309 15.87 24.63 14.86
C PHE A 309 14.77 24.46 13.78
N GLN A 310 15.19 24.35 12.52
CA GLN A 310 14.29 24.13 11.39
C GLN A 310 13.61 22.75 11.46
N SER A 311 14.33 21.68 11.80
CA SER A 311 13.73 20.36 11.94
C SER A 311 12.68 20.32 13.05
N VAL A 312 12.98 20.92 14.21
CA VAL A 312 12.04 21.00 15.34
C VAL A 312 10.79 21.79 14.96
N LEU A 313 10.94 22.93 14.29
CA LEU A 313 9.80 23.75 13.85
C LEU A 313 8.89 22.97 12.88
N LEU A 314 9.46 22.27 11.90
CA LEU A 314 8.69 21.46 10.96
C LEU A 314 8.01 20.27 11.64
N ILE A 315 8.67 19.60 12.59
CA ILE A 315 8.05 18.52 13.36
C ILE A 315 6.84 19.05 14.16
N ILE A 316 6.97 20.21 14.83
CA ILE A 316 5.85 20.86 15.53
C ILE A 316 4.71 21.21 14.56
N LEU A 317 5.04 21.75 13.39
CA LEU A 317 4.05 22.08 12.35
C LEU A 317 3.33 20.82 11.82
N SER A 318 4.03 19.69 11.69
CA SER A 318 3.38 18.43 11.31
C SER A 318 2.37 17.99 12.38
N ILE A 319 2.71 18.09 13.66
CA ILE A 319 1.78 17.78 14.75
C ILE A 319 0.55 18.69 14.69
N LEU A 320 0.73 19.98 14.38
CA LEU A 320 -0.38 20.90 14.17
C LEU A 320 -1.30 20.44 13.03
N PHE A 321 -0.74 20.01 11.89
CA PHE A 321 -1.54 19.45 10.78
C PHE A 321 -2.35 18.23 11.22
N LEU A 322 -1.80 17.34 12.04
CA LEU A 322 -2.55 16.20 12.59
C LEU A 322 -3.76 16.66 13.43
N PHE A 323 -3.59 17.69 14.26
CA PHE A 323 -4.72 18.28 15.01
C PHE A 323 -5.75 18.95 14.09
N LEU A 324 -5.31 19.58 13.00
CA LEU A 324 -6.20 20.22 12.04
C LEU A 324 -7.07 19.21 11.25
N ILE A 325 -6.64 17.96 11.10
CA ILE A 325 -7.50 16.87 10.60
C ILE A 325 -8.71 16.68 11.52
N LEU A 326 -8.49 16.59 12.83
CA LEU A 326 -9.56 16.43 13.84
C LEU A 326 -10.46 17.66 13.92
N PHE A 327 -9.88 18.85 13.79
CA PHE A 327 -10.65 20.10 13.74
C PHE A 327 -11.54 20.17 12.49
N SER A 328 -11.02 19.75 11.34
CA SER A 328 -11.78 19.67 10.09
C SER A 328 -12.96 18.70 10.20
N PHE A 329 -12.81 17.62 10.97
CA PHE A 329 -13.92 16.72 11.30
C PHE A 329 -15.04 17.43 12.07
N LYS A 330 -14.71 18.24 13.09
CA LYS A 330 -15.71 19.02 13.84
C LYS A 330 -16.45 20.00 12.92
N GLN A 331 -15.76 20.58 11.94
CA GLN A 331 -16.36 21.45 10.93
C GLN A 331 -17.10 20.70 9.81
N LYS A 332 -17.08 19.35 9.81
CA LYS A 332 -17.63 18.48 8.75
C LYS A 332 -17.05 18.76 7.35
N ARG A 333 -15.79 19.22 7.28
CA ARG A 333 -15.12 19.55 6.01
C ARG A 333 -14.07 18.50 5.65
N LEU A 334 -14.35 17.70 4.63
CA LEU A 334 -13.44 16.63 4.18
C LEU A 334 -12.18 17.17 3.48
N LEU A 335 -12.34 18.09 2.53
CA LEU A 335 -11.23 18.56 1.69
C LEU A 335 -10.07 19.14 2.54
N PRO A 336 -10.31 20.02 3.53
CA PRO A 336 -9.26 20.47 4.43
C PRO A 336 -8.61 19.32 5.21
N ALA A 337 -9.39 18.33 5.68
CA ALA A 337 -8.85 17.19 6.40
C ALA A 337 -7.86 16.38 5.55
N VAL A 338 -8.19 16.12 4.28
CA VAL A 338 -7.30 15.43 3.34
C VAL A 338 -6.07 16.27 3.04
N PHE A 339 -6.24 17.58 2.82
CA PHE A 339 -5.14 18.50 2.60
C PHE A 339 -4.16 18.52 3.79
N PHE A 340 -4.65 18.60 5.03
CA PHE A 340 -3.81 18.52 6.22
C PHE A 340 -3.15 17.15 6.40
N GLY A 341 -3.81 16.06 5.98
CA GLY A 341 -3.18 14.73 5.93
C GLY A 341 -1.99 14.66 4.96
N ILE A 342 -2.12 15.24 3.78
CA ILE A 342 -1.02 15.32 2.80
C ILE A 342 0.08 16.27 3.30
N GLY A 343 -0.32 17.43 3.83
CA GLY A 343 0.60 18.39 4.45
C GLY A 343 1.39 17.78 5.60
N PHE A 344 0.76 16.95 6.44
CA PHE A 344 1.42 16.21 7.51
C PHE A 344 2.55 15.34 6.96
N ILE A 345 2.27 14.56 5.90
CA ILE A 345 3.26 13.66 5.31
C ILE A 345 4.47 14.43 4.81
N ALA A 346 4.24 15.50 4.04
CA ALA A 346 5.31 16.32 3.48
C ALA A 346 6.13 17.00 4.58
N VAL A 347 5.48 17.69 5.51
CA VAL A 347 6.16 18.49 6.53
C VAL A 347 6.94 17.61 7.52
N LEU A 348 6.37 16.49 7.96
CA LEU A 348 7.09 15.58 8.84
C LEU A 348 8.31 14.98 8.14
N TYR A 349 8.15 14.58 6.87
CA TYR A 349 9.26 14.07 6.08
C TYR A 349 10.39 15.11 5.97
N PHE A 350 10.11 16.35 5.58
CA PHE A 350 11.13 17.40 5.52
C PHE A 350 11.76 17.68 6.88
N GLY A 351 10.97 17.70 7.96
CA GLY A 351 11.47 17.87 9.32
C GLY A 351 12.49 16.79 9.70
N LEU A 352 12.18 15.53 9.40
CA LEU A 352 13.07 14.39 9.67
C LEU A 352 14.31 14.37 8.76
N MET A 353 14.16 14.73 7.49
CA MET A 353 15.30 14.79 6.57
C MET A 353 16.28 15.90 6.96
N LEU A 354 15.78 17.08 7.33
CA LEU A 354 16.63 18.19 7.79
C LEU A 354 17.23 18.00 9.18
N SER A 355 16.86 16.91 9.88
CA SER A 355 17.57 16.46 11.09
C SER A 355 18.70 15.47 10.81
N LEU A 356 18.87 14.99 9.57
CA LEU A 356 19.97 14.08 9.24
C LEU A 356 21.29 14.84 9.10
N VAL A 357 22.29 14.41 9.87
CA VAL A 357 23.68 14.92 9.82
C VAL A 357 24.63 13.84 9.33
#